data_AF-A0A9P3CJG4-F1
#
_entry.id   AF-A0A9P3CJG4-F1
#
_cell.length_a   1.000
_cell.length_b   1.000
_cell.length_c   1.000
_cell.angle_alpha   90.00
_cell.angle_beta   90.00
_cell.angle_gamma   90.00
#
_symmetry.space_group_name_H-M   'P 1'
#
loop_
_entity.id
_entity.type
_entity.pdbx_description
1 polymer ?
#
loop_
_entity_poly.entity_id
_entity_poly.type
_entity_poly.pdbx_seq_one_letter_code
_entity_poly.pdbx_strand_id
1 'polypeptide(L)'
;MCFGCFGRSKDKKELGPVVALDDLNKFRPQNATNNAGDVRHSRLQKPPAVLNQELENLEAESGNPLKDNSSAQAVRRLRALIREKFAIDVEVWENRNMQGPMRRILMAKAARSDEVMKEILDMVSAWNRSDFKQEEWILAQQIKERLLSNEQYRSWESLPPWKRKGFDE
;
A
#
# COMPACT_ATOMS: atom_id res chain seq x y z
N MET A 1 -26.84 52.27 10.03
CA MET A 1 -27.09 52.04 11.48
C MET A 1 -28.48 51.41 11.55
N CYS A 2 -28.74 50.18 11.99
CA CYS A 2 -28.15 49.39 13.06
C CYS A 2 -28.01 47.91 12.68
N PHE A 3 -26.89 47.31 13.10
CA PHE A 3 -26.71 45.87 13.25
C PHE A 3 -27.29 45.44 14.60
N GLY A 4 -27.93 44.28 14.67
CA GLY A 4 -28.50 43.76 15.92
C GLY A 4 -28.70 42.25 15.96
N CYS A 5 -27.65 41.56 16.39
CA CYS A 5 -27.66 40.40 17.30
C CYS A 5 -28.38 39.11 16.87
N PHE A 6 -27.64 38.22 16.18
CA PHE A 6 -27.93 36.78 16.19
C PHE A 6 -27.09 36.11 17.29
N GLY A 7 -27.76 35.74 18.39
CA GLY A 7 -27.16 34.97 19.47
C GLY A 7 -26.89 33.53 19.04
N ARG A 8 -25.62 33.12 19.09
CA ARG A 8 -25.19 31.76 18.77
C ARG A 8 -25.10 30.94 20.07
N SER A 9 -26.06 30.02 20.27
CA SER A 9 -26.03 29.01 21.32
C SER A 9 -24.73 28.21 21.30
N LYS A 10 -24.12 28.06 22.48
CA LYS A 10 -22.98 27.18 22.72
C LYS A 10 -23.51 25.83 23.21
N ASP A 11 -23.69 24.88 22.30
CA ASP A 11 -23.91 23.49 22.67
C ASP A 11 -22.57 22.87 23.06
N LYS A 12 -22.39 22.71 24.37
CA LYS A 12 -21.30 21.92 24.97
C LYS A 12 -21.58 20.45 24.65
N LYS A 13 -20.83 19.86 23.72
CA LYS A 13 -20.78 18.40 23.58
C LYS A 13 -19.88 17.82 24.65
N GLU A 14 -20.45 16.88 25.38
CA GLU A 14 -19.85 16.11 26.44
C GLU A 14 -18.65 15.30 25.93
N LEU A 15 -17.55 15.36 26.69
CA LEU A 15 -16.37 14.52 26.51
C LEU A 15 -16.66 13.17 27.16
N GLY A 16 -16.66 12.11 26.35
CA GLY A 16 -16.76 10.73 26.82
C GLY A 16 -15.55 10.30 27.68
N PRO A 17 -15.67 9.19 28.41
CA PRO A 17 -14.66 8.74 29.36
C PRO A 17 -13.37 8.31 28.65
N VAL A 18 -12.26 8.88 29.14
CA VAL A 18 -10.88 8.52 28.82
C VAL A 18 -10.63 7.09 29.29
N VAL A 19 -10.47 6.16 28.33
CA VAL A 19 -9.99 4.81 28.62
C VAL A 19 -8.49 4.90 28.88
N ALA A 20 -8.09 4.66 30.13
CA ALA A 20 -6.70 4.55 30.54
C ALA A 20 -6.02 3.41 29.76
N LEU A 21 -4.91 3.73 29.11
CA LEU A 21 -4.19 2.83 28.22
C LEU A 21 -2.72 2.84 28.62
N ASP A 22 -2.39 2.25 29.77
CA ASP A 22 -1.01 2.05 30.22
C ASP A 22 -0.92 0.86 31.17
N ASP A 23 -0.75 -0.34 30.63
CA ASP A 23 -0.08 -1.45 31.33
C ASP A 23 0.32 -2.60 30.37
N LEU A 24 0.96 -2.24 29.25
CA LEU A 24 1.57 -3.21 28.30
C LEU A 24 3.10 -3.17 28.38
N ASN A 25 3.65 -3.36 29.58
CA ASN A 25 5.10 -3.47 29.77
C ASN A 25 5.49 -4.67 30.66
N LYS A 26 5.00 -5.87 30.32
CA LYS A 26 5.32 -7.11 31.05
C LYS A 26 5.79 -8.28 30.20
N PHE A 27 6.45 -8.02 29.07
CA PHE A 27 7.21 -9.05 28.36
C PHE A 27 8.64 -8.60 28.10
N ARG A 28 9.46 -8.74 29.15
CA ARG A 28 10.92 -8.72 29.07
C ARG A 28 11.39 -10.18 28.97
N PRO A 29 11.75 -10.71 27.78
CA PRO A 29 12.40 -12.01 27.73
C PRO A 29 13.80 -11.89 28.35
N GLN A 30 14.07 -12.75 29.33
CA GLN A 30 15.36 -12.83 30.00
C GLN A 30 16.40 -13.49 29.10
N ASN A 31 17.62 -13.01 29.29
CA ASN A 31 18.81 -13.30 28.50
C ASN A 31 19.21 -14.78 28.47
N ALA A 32 19.86 -15.08 27.35
CA ALA A 32 20.73 -16.20 27.07
C ALA A 32 21.50 -16.77 28.27
N THR A 33 21.45 -18.10 28.40
CA THR A 33 22.53 -18.87 29.00
C THR A 33 23.10 -19.83 27.96
N ASN A 34 24.43 -19.78 27.90
CA ASN A 34 25.30 -20.55 27.05
C ASN A 34 25.17 -22.04 27.34
N ASN A 35 25.03 -22.86 26.31
CA ASN A 35 25.32 -24.29 26.42
C ASN A 35 26.21 -24.72 25.26
N ALA A 36 27.50 -24.81 25.56
CA ALA A 36 28.51 -25.45 24.73
C ALA A 36 28.28 -26.97 24.80
N GLY A 37 27.79 -27.54 23.70
CA GLY A 37 27.66 -28.98 23.50
C GLY A 37 28.33 -29.35 22.18
N ASP A 38 29.58 -29.79 22.30
CA ASP A 38 30.40 -30.39 21.26
C ASP A 38 29.69 -31.65 20.71
N VAL A 39 29.21 -31.59 19.47
CA VAL A 39 28.85 -32.77 18.67
C VAL A 39 29.55 -32.67 17.33
N ARG A 40 30.69 -33.35 17.26
CA ARG A 40 31.38 -33.73 16.03
C ARG A 40 30.41 -34.57 15.17
N HIS A 41 29.83 -33.94 14.16
CA HIS A 41 29.19 -34.66 13.07
C HIS A 41 29.95 -34.46 11.77
N SER A 42 30.46 -35.60 11.32
CA SER A 42 31.10 -35.92 10.06
C SER A 42 30.63 -35.05 8.91
N ARG A 43 31.59 -34.27 8.43
CA ARG A 43 31.53 -33.43 7.25
C ARG A 43 31.41 -34.29 5.99
N LEU A 44 30.20 -34.72 5.65
CA LEU A 44 29.86 -35.07 4.27
C LEU A 44 29.83 -33.77 3.46
N GLN A 45 30.97 -33.42 2.88
CA GLN A 45 31.06 -32.35 1.89
C GLN A 45 30.26 -32.78 0.65
N LYS A 46 29.00 -32.34 0.55
CA LYS A 46 28.31 -32.34 -0.73
C LYS A 46 29.05 -31.39 -1.67
N PRO A 47 29.32 -31.78 -2.93
CA PRO A 47 29.97 -30.93 -3.91
C PRO A 47 29.16 -29.65 -4.16
N PRO A 48 29.81 -28.48 -4.32
CA PRO A 48 29.16 -27.16 -4.38
C PRO A 48 28.25 -26.95 -5.61
N ALA A 49 28.20 -27.90 -6.54
CA ALA A 49 27.36 -27.81 -7.73
C ALA A 49 25.86 -28.07 -7.47
N VAL A 50 25.51 -28.84 -6.43
CA VAL A 50 24.11 -29.24 -6.18
C VAL A 50 23.33 -28.17 -5.41
N LEU A 51 24.03 -27.35 -4.62
CA LEU A 51 23.42 -26.29 -3.79
C LEU A 51 22.90 -25.11 -4.64
N ASN A 52 23.55 -24.83 -5.76
CA ASN A 52 23.11 -23.80 -6.71
C ASN A 52 21.85 -24.25 -7.47
N GLN A 53 21.74 -25.52 -7.84
CA GLN A 53 20.51 -26.07 -8.43
C GLN A 53 19.33 -26.05 -7.45
N GLU A 54 19.57 -26.27 -6.16
CA GLU A 54 18.50 -26.28 -5.14
C GLU A 54 18.02 -24.85 -4.80
N LEU A 55 18.92 -23.85 -4.84
CA LEU A 55 18.57 -22.42 -4.78
C LEU A 55 17.84 -21.93 -6.05
N GLU A 56 18.29 -22.34 -7.25
CA GLU A 56 17.58 -22.04 -8.51
C GLU A 56 16.19 -22.69 -8.58
N ASN A 57 16.03 -23.90 -8.03
CA ASN A 57 14.72 -24.57 -7.96
C ASN A 57 13.78 -23.90 -6.93
N LEU A 58 14.29 -23.35 -5.82
CA LEU A 58 13.50 -22.57 -4.86
C LEU A 58 13.11 -21.19 -5.42
N GLU A 59 13.98 -20.55 -6.22
CA GLU A 59 13.66 -19.32 -6.94
C GLU A 59 12.68 -19.55 -8.10
N ALA A 60 12.69 -20.75 -8.71
CA ALA A 60 11.72 -21.16 -9.72
C ALA A 60 10.34 -21.54 -9.13
N GLU A 61 10.28 -22.04 -7.89
CA GLU A 61 9.03 -22.31 -7.14
C GLU A 61 8.46 -21.08 -6.43
N SER A 62 9.22 -20.00 -6.33
CA SER A 62 8.68 -18.64 -6.17
C SER A 62 8.01 -18.23 -7.48
N GLY A 63 6.98 -18.98 -7.87
CA GLY A 63 6.08 -18.64 -8.96
C GLY A 63 5.66 -17.20 -8.74
N ASN A 64 6.06 -16.36 -9.70
CA ASN A 64 5.76 -14.94 -9.73
C ASN A 64 4.32 -14.77 -9.19
N PRO A 65 4.07 -14.15 -8.02
CA PRO A 65 2.74 -14.17 -7.39
C PRO A 65 1.65 -13.47 -8.23
N LEU A 66 2.07 -12.95 -9.38
CA LEU A 66 1.31 -12.39 -10.50
C LEU A 66 0.89 -13.44 -11.56
N LYS A 67 1.23 -14.72 -11.42
CA LYS A 67 0.82 -15.77 -12.39
C LYS A 67 -0.59 -16.28 -12.11
N ASP A 68 -0.96 -16.38 -10.83
CA ASP A 68 -2.30 -16.82 -10.43
C ASP A 68 -3.21 -15.61 -10.20
N ASN A 69 -3.43 -14.84 -11.27
CA ASN A 69 -4.24 -13.61 -11.27
C ASN A 69 -5.72 -13.83 -10.92
N SER A 70 -6.20 -15.07 -11.00
CA SER A 70 -7.55 -15.48 -10.56
C SER A 70 -7.61 -15.93 -9.10
N SER A 71 -6.47 -16.09 -8.43
CA SER A 71 -6.48 -16.61 -7.07
C SER A 71 -7.15 -15.62 -6.11
N ALA A 72 -7.84 -16.16 -5.10
CA ALA A 72 -8.42 -15.34 -4.04
C ALA A 72 -7.38 -14.42 -3.36
N GLN A 73 -6.10 -14.80 -3.42
CA GLN A 73 -4.97 -14.00 -2.93
C GLN A 73 -4.67 -12.79 -3.82
N ALA A 74 -4.66 -12.94 -5.15
CA ALA A 74 -4.49 -11.83 -6.08
C ALA A 74 -5.59 -10.77 -5.91
N VAL A 75 -6.86 -11.20 -5.76
CA VAL A 75 -7.99 -10.29 -5.49
C VAL A 75 -7.84 -9.58 -4.15
N ARG A 76 -7.37 -10.26 -3.10
CA ARG A 76 -7.09 -9.65 -1.79
C ARG A 76 -5.98 -8.61 -1.89
N ARG A 77 -4.89 -8.91 -2.61
CA ARG A 77 -3.78 -7.99 -2.87
C ARG A 77 -4.26 -6.75 -3.62
N LEU A 78 -5.04 -6.92 -4.69
CA LEU A 78 -5.61 -5.80 -5.44
C LEU A 78 -6.47 -4.91 -4.54
N ARG A 79 -7.32 -5.48 -3.68
CA ARG A 79 -8.11 -4.70 -2.71
C ARG A 79 -7.23 -3.95 -1.70
N ALA A 80 -6.13 -4.55 -1.26
CA ALA A 80 -5.18 -3.89 -0.36
C ALA A 80 -4.52 -2.70 -1.04
N LEU A 81 -4.06 -2.85 -2.28
CA LEU A 81 -3.44 -1.79 -3.06
C LEU A 81 -4.41 -0.64 -3.35
N ILE A 82 -5.68 -0.94 -3.67
CA ILE A 82 -6.71 0.10 -3.84
C ILE A 82 -6.88 0.90 -2.53
N ARG A 83 -6.95 0.23 -1.38
CA ARG A 83 -7.07 0.91 -0.08
C ARG A 83 -5.85 1.75 0.25
N GLU A 84 -4.64 1.22 0.00
CA GLU A 84 -3.39 1.95 0.19
C GLU A 84 -3.36 3.21 -0.69
N LYS A 85 -3.71 3.07 -1.98
CA LYS A 85 -3.79 4.18 -2.92
C LYS A 85 -4.73 5.28 -2.44
N PHE A 86 -5.94 4.92 -2.00
CA PHE A 86 -6.90 5.89 -1.46
C PHE A 86 -6.41 6.53 -0.16
N ALA A 87 -5.78 5.77 0.75
CA ALA A 87 -5.24 6.32 1.98
C ALA A 87 -4.17 7.38 1.69
N ILE A 88 -3.23 7.07 0.79
CA ILE A 88 -2.18 8.01 0.40
C ILE A 88 -2.78 9.24 -0.30
N ASP A 89 -3.75 9.06 -1.20
CA ASP A 89 -4.40 10.18 -1.89
C ASP A 89 -5.11 11.12 -0.91
N VAL A 90 -5.82 10.58 0.08
CA VAL A 90 -6.47 11.37 1.12
C VAL A 90 -5.42 12.16 1.91
N GLU A 91 -4.34 11.52 2.35
CA GLU A 91 -3.25 12.19 3.05
C GLU A 91 -2.62 13.31 2.21
N VAL A 92 -2.37 13.04 0.92
CA VAL A 92 -1.81 14.01 -0.02
C VAL A 92 -2.76 15.21 -0.19
N TRP A 93 -4.05 14.94 -0.30
CA TRP A 93 -5.09 15.95 -0.49
C TRP A 93 -5.31 16.82 0.76
N GLU A 94 -5.35 16.21 1.94
CA GLU A 94 -5.49 16.92 3.22
C GLU A 94 -4.33 17.89 3.44
N ASN A 95 -3.12 17.47 3.06
CA ASN A 95 -1.90 18.22 3.28
C ASN A 95 -1.48 19.13 2.11
N ARG A 96 -2.35 19.35 1.12
CA ARG A 96 -2.06 20.16 -0.09
C ARG A 96 -1.58 21.59 0.18
N ASN A 97 -1.92 22.16 1.35
CA ASN A 97 -1.57 23.51 1.75
C ASN A 97 -0.30 23.60 2.63
N MET A 98 0.49 22.51 2.75
CA MET A 98 1.73 22.53 3.53
C MET A 98 2.75 23.53 2.99
N GLN A 99 3.51 24.12 3.91
CA GLN A 99 4.61 25.04 3.60
C GLN A 99 5.76 24.33 2.86
N GLY A 100 6.52 25.10 2.07
CA GLY A 100 7.58 24.61 1.17
C GLY A 100 8.52 23.53 1.75
N PRO A 101 9.04 23.67 2.98
CA PRO A 101 9.97 22.68 3.55
C PRO A 101 9.34 21.29 3.73
N MET A 102 8.07 21.20 4.16
CA MET A 102 7.37 19.91 4.34
C MET A 102 6.83 19.33 3.03
N ARG A 103 6.81 20.12 1.95
CA ARG A 103 6.33 19.67 0.64
C ARG A 103 7.13 18.48 0.10
N ARG A 104 8.41 18.35 0.44
CA ARG A 104 9.24 17.21 0.00
C ARG A 104 8.69 15.86 0.48
N ILE A 105 8.15 15.82 1.70
CA ILE A 105 7.53 14.62 2.26
C ILE A 105 6.24 14.29 1.49
N LEU A 106 5.45 15.32 1.18
CA LEU A 106 4.22 15.18 0.39
C LEU A 106 4.49 14.68 -1.03
N MET A 107 5.58 15.16 -1.66
CA MET A 107 6.01 14.69 -2.98
C MET A 107 6.42 13.23 -2.96
N ALA A 108 7.12 12.77 -1.91
CA ALA A 108 7.46 11.36 -1.77
C ALA A 108 6.21 10.47 -1.62
N LYS A 109 5.21 10.92 -0.85
CA LYS A 109 3.92 10.23 -0.73
C LYS A 109 3.15 10.21 -2.04
N ALA A 110 3.12 11.34 -2.76
CA ALA A 110 2.50 11.43 -4.07
C ALA A 110 3.14 10.47 -5.09
N ALA A 111 4.47 10.41 -5.14
CA ALA A 111 5.20 9.46 -5.99
C ALA A 111 4.86 8.00 -5.64
N ARG A 112 4.74 7.69 -4.35
CA ARG A 112 4.30 6.36 -3.90
C ARG A 112 2.87 6.04 -4.35
N SER A 113 1.94 7.00 -4.31
CA SER A 113 0.58 6.78 -4.83
C SER A 113 0.58 6.45 -6.32
N ASP A 114 1.41 7.16 -7.11
CA ASP A 114 1.56 6.89 -8.54
C ASP A 114 2.17 5.50 -8.80
N GLU A 115 3.15 5.07 -7.99
CA GLU A 115 3.72 3.71 -8.03
C GLU A 115 2.68 2.64 -7.70
N VAL A 116 1.88 2.84 -6.64
CA VAL A 116 0.79 1.91 -6.27
C VAL A 116 -0.25 1.81 -7.40
N MET A 117 -0.59 2.93 -8.05
CA MET A 117 -1.48 2.87 -9.21
C MET A 117 -0.86 2.09 -10.36
N LYS A 118 0.43 2.29 -10.64
CA LYS A 118 1.13 1.51 -11.67
C LYS A 118 1.03 0.01 -11.38
N GLU A 119 1.24 -0.41 -10.13
CA GLU A 119 1.08 -1.82 -9.73
C GLU A 119 -0.35 -2.33 -9.95
N ILE A 120 -1.37 -1.50 -9.64
CA ILE A 120 -2.78 -1.83 -9.92
C ILE A 120 -3.00 -2.04 -11.42
N LEU A 121 -2.50 -1.12 -12.25
CA LEU A 121 -2.64 -1.21 -13.70
C LEU A 121 -1.91 -2.44 -14.27
N ASP A 122 -0.69 -2.72 -13.77
CA ASP A 122 0.11 -3.87 -14.20
C ASP A 122 -0.63 -5.19 -13.89
N MET A 123 -1.17 -5.36 -12.68
CA MET A 123 -1.97 -6.55 -12.34
C MET A 123 -3.22 -6.69 -13.22
N VAL A 124 -3.97 -5.61 -13.43
CA VAL A 124 -5.20 -5.64 -14.24
C VAL A 124 -4.87 -5.86 -15.72
N SER A 125 -3.73 -5.36 -16.20
CA SER A 125 -3.25 -5.60 -17.55
C SER A 125 -2.94 -7.07 -17.80
N ALA A 126 -2.41 -7.77 -16.78
CA ALA A 126 -2.05 -9.18 -16.83
C ALA A 126 -3.23 -10.16 -16.75
N TRP A 127 -4.45 -9.67 -16.47
CA TRP A 127 -5.66 -10.51 -16.45
C TRP A 127 -5.97 -11.12 -17.82
N ASN A 128 -6.13 -12.44 -17.85
CA ASN A 128 -6.45 -13.22 -19.04
C ASN A 128 -7.83 -13.88 -18.96
N ARG A 129 -8.38 -14.23 -20.12
CA ARG A 129 -9.69 -14.87 -20.25
C ARG A 129 -9.78 -16.22 -19.53
N SER A 130 -8.67 -16.94 -19.45
CA SER A 130 -8.52 -18.23 -18.76
C SER A 130 -8.74 -18.15 -17.26
N ASP A 131 -8.53 -16.96 -16.69
CA ASP A 131 -8.47 -16.74 -15.25
C ASP A 131 -9.88 -16.56 -14.67
N PHE A 132 -10.90 -16.36 -15.52
CA PHE A 132 -12.25 -16.00 -15.10
C PHE A 132 -13.31 -16.87 -15.77
N LYS A 133 -14.42 -17.09 -15.08
CA LYS A 133 -15.63 -17.64 -15.71
C LYS A 133 -16.16 -16.67 -16.77
N GLN A 134 -17.02 -17.17 -17.66
CA GLN A 134 -17.60 -16.37 -18.75
C GLN A 134 -18.28 -15.09 -18.27
N GLU A 135 -19.07 -15.19 -17.21
CA GLU A 135 -19.81 -14.07 -16.64
C GLU A 135 -18.87 -13.08 -15.93
N GLU A 136 -17.89 -13.59 -15.19
CA GLU A 136 -16.90 -12.80 -14.44
C GLU A 136 -15.95 -12.05 -15.37
N TRP A 137 -15.57 -12.65 -16.49
CA TRP A 137 -14.70 -12.01 -17.48
C TRP A 137 -15.32 -10.76 -18.10
N ILE A 138 -16.63 -10.75 -18.34
CA ILE A 138 -17.31 -9.58 -18.90
C ILE A 138 -17.14 -8.39 -17.95
N LEU A 139 -17.33 -8.62 -16.64
CA LEU A 139 -17.11 -7.61 -15.61
C LEU A 139 -15.63 -7.22 -15.51
N ALA A 140 -14.71 -8.19 -15.54
CA ALA A 140 -13.28 -7.94 -15.51
C ALA A 140 -12.83 -7.10 -16.71
N GLN A 141 -13.37 -7.34 -17.91
CA GLN A 141 -13.11 -6.51 -19.08
C GLN A 141 -13.63 -5.09 -18.92
N GLN A 142 -14.86 -4.91 -18.42
CA GLN A 142 -15.39 -3.56 -18.19
C GLN A 142 -14.52 -2.78 -17.19
N ILE A 143 -14.00 -3.44 -16.16
CA ILE A 143 -13.07 -2.83 -15.20
C ILE A 143 -11.74 -2.50 -15.88
N LYS A 144 -11.18 -3.45 -16.64
CA LYS A 144 -9.91 -3.28 -17.37
C LYS A 144 -10.00 -2.13 -18.37
N GLU A 145 -11.07 -2.07 -19.16
CA GLU A 145 -11.36 -0.97 -20.07
C GLU A 145 -11.47 0.34 -19.31
N ARG A 146 -12.27 0.43 -18.23
CA ARG A 146 -12.39 1.67 -17.46
C ARG A 146 -11.08 2.13 -16.84
N LEU A 147 -10.22 1.22 -16.40
CA LEU A 147 -8.94 1.58 -15.78
C LEU A 147 -7.90 1.99 -16.83
N LEU A 148 -7.84 1.30 -17.97
CA LEU A 148 -6.85 1.57 -19.01
C LEU A 148 -7.25 2.68 -19.98
N SER A 149 -8.56 2.86 -20.25
CA SER A 149 -9.04 3.91 -21.15
C SER A 149 -9.10 5.28 -20.50
N ASN A 150 -9.13 5.34 -19.16
CA ASN A 150 -9.21 6.61 -18.46
C ASN A 150 -7.86 7.33 -18.51
N GLU A 151 -7.71 8.22 -19.49
CA GLU A 151 -6.78 9.36 -19.46
C GLU A 151 -7.00 10.28 -18.23
N GLN A 152 -8.11 10.08 -17.50
CA GLN A 152 -8.46 10.80 -16.29
C GLN A 152 -7.68 10.35 -15.04
N TYR A 153 -6.83 9.32 -15.11
CA TYR A 153 -5.94 9.04 -13.99
C TYR A 153 -4.94 10.20 -13.83
N ARG A 154 -5.25 11.06 -12.87
CA ARG A 154 -4.42 12.20 -12.53
C ARG A 154 -3.21 11.70 -11.76
N SER A 155 -2.10 11.44 -12.46
CA SER A 155 -0.81 11.27 -11.80
C SER A 155 -0.47 12.53 -11.01
N TRP A 156 -0.08 12.34 -9.76
CA TRP A 156 0.30 13.46 -8.90
C TRP A 156 1.58 14.14 -9.37
N GLU A 157 2.45 13.43 -10.09
CA GLU A 157 3.63 14.01 -10.76
C GLU A 157 3.24 15.05 -11.81
N SER A 158 2.24 14.76 -12.64
CA SER A 158 1.81 15.64 -13.74
C SER A 158 1.04 16.88 -13.27
N LEU A 159 0.13 16.71 -12.31
CA LEU A 159 -0.81 17.73 -11.87
C LEU A 159 -0.94 17.76 -10.35
N PRO A 160 0.13 18.11 -9.62
CA PRO A 160 0.13 18.09 -8.16
C PRO A 160 -0.85 19.13 -7.59
N PRO A 161 -1.48 18.85 -6.44
CA PRO A 161 -2.52 19.71 -5.86
C PRO A 161 -1.95 21.02 -5.30
N TRP A 162 -0.63 21.12 -5.10
CA TRP A 162 0.06 22.33 -4.64
C TRP A 162 0.52 23.26 -5.76
N LYS A 163 0.51 22.84 -7.04
CA LYS A 163 0.67 23.77 -8.17
C LYS A 163 -0.67 24.46 -8.41
N ARG A 164 -0.84 25.68 -7.91
CA ARG A 164 -2.00 26.51 -8.28
C ARG A 164 -1.84 26.89 -9.75
N LYS A 165 -2.87 26.63 -10.59
CA LYS A 165 -2.97 27.27 -11.90
C LYS A 165 -3.12 28.78 -11.66
N GLY A 166 -2.06 29.56 -11.93
CA GLY A 166 -2.12 31.03 -11.96
C GLY A 166 -1.51 31.80 -10.80
N PHE A 167 -0.47 31.32 -10.11
CA PHE A 167 0.28 32.15 -9.14
C PHE A 167 1.80 32.22 -9.38
N ASP A 168 2.34 31.43 -10.31
CA ASP A 168 3.78 31.40 -10.64
C ASP A 168 4.06 31.92 -12.07
N GLU A 169 3.12 32.67 -12.68
CA GLU A 169 3.33 33.43 -13.94
C GLU A 169 3.36 34.94 -13.66
#